data_AF-A0A2H6GWS1-F1
#
_entry.id   AF-A0A2H6GWS1-F1
#
_cell.length_a   1.000
_cell.length_b   1.000
_cell.length_c   1.000
_cell.angle_alpha   90.00
_cell.angle_beta   90.00
_cell.angle_gamma   90.00
#
_symmetry.space_group_name_H-M   'P 1'
#
loop_
_entity.id
_entity.type
_entity.pdbx_description
1 polymer ?
#
loop_
_entity_poly.entity_id
_entity_poly.type
_entity_poly.pdbx_seq_one_letter_code
_entity_poly.pdbx_strand_id
1 'polypeptide(L)'
;MVVSGFSEKTAIEDYIVNELEKKGWRFVPADKLERESYDEPLLVGNLIRALEKHNADTGIGDEEIKHVLNELKLKGTGQEGH
;
A
#
# COMPACT_ATOMS: atom_id res chain seq x y z
N MET A 1 17.43 -24.96 -20.07
CA MET A 1 17.21 -23.50 -20.16
C MET A 1 15.74 -23.31 -20.45
N VAL A 2 14.94 -22.94 -19.45
CA VAL A 2 13.49 -22.77 -19.67
C VAL A 2 13.31 -21.39 -20.25
N VAL A 3 12.96 -21.32 -21.54
CA VAL A 3 12.46 -20.08 -22.14
C VAL A 3 11.09 -19.87 -21.50
N SER A 4 10.98 -18.92 -20.59
CA SER A 4 9.72 -18.56 -19.95
C SER A 4 8.75 -18.09 -21.04
N GLY A 5 7.72 -18.91 -21.29
CA GLY A 5 6.74 -18.68 -22.34
C GLY A 5 5.95 -17.40 -22.14
N PHE A 6 5.60 -16.77 -23.26
CA PHE A 6 4.73 -15.61 -23.33
C PHE A 6 3.43 -15.86 -22.54
N SER A 7 3.17 -15.04 -21.53
CA SER A 7 1.98 -15.08 -20.67
C SER A 7 1.48 -13.65 -20.45
N GLU A 8 0.20 -13.44 -20.13
CA GLU A 8 -0.31 -12.10 -19.79
C GLU A 8 0.51 -11.43 -18.69
N LYS A 9 0.94 -12.22 -17.70
CA LYS A 9 1.85 -11.78 -16.64
C LYS A 9 3.14 -11.16 -17.21
N THR A 10 3.83 -11.90 -18.09
CA THR A 10 5.10 -11.43 -18.66
C THR A 10 4.92 -10.34 -19.70
N ALA A 11 3.78 -10.31 -20.40
CA ALA A 11 3.48 -9.32 -21.43
C ALA A 11 2.98 -7.98 -20.87
N ILE A 12 2.29 -7.99 -19.72
CA ILE A 12 1.59 -6.83 -19.18
C ILE A 12 2.03 -6.52 -17.75
N GLU A 13 1.84 -7.45 -16.81
CA GLU A 13 2.11 -7.17 -15.38
C GLU A 13 3.59 -6.82 -15.14
N ASP A 14 4.50 -7.66 -15.62
CA ASP A 14 5.94 -7.46 -15.44
C ASP A 14 6.42 -6.18 -16.13
N TYR A 15 5.83 -5.83 -17.29
CA TYR A 15 6.11 -4.58 -17.99
C TYR A 15 5.68 -3.36 -17.18
N ILE A 16 4.44 -3.35 -16.66
CA ILE A 16 3.91 -2.25 -15.86
C ILE A 16 4.70 -2.08 -14.57
N VAL A 17 5.01 -3.17 -13.87
CA VAL A 17 5.83 -3.13 -12.65
C VAL A 17 7.18 -2.49 -12.94
N ASN A 18 7.86 -2.92 -14.00
CA ASN A 18 9.16 -2.38 -14.38
C ASN A 18 9.09 -0.87 -14.69
N GLU A 19 8.08 -0.42 -15.45
CA GLU A 19 7.90 1.00 -15.75
C GLU A 19 7.59 1.86 -14.51
N LEU A 20 6.89 1.31 -13.52
CA LEU A 20 6.64 1.99 -12.25
C LEU A 20 7.88 2.03 -11.37
N GLU A 21 8.66 0.94 -11.31
CA GLU A 21 9.92 0.90 -10.56
C GLU A 21 10.94 1.92 -11.08
N LYS A 22 11.03 2.09 -12.40
CA LYS A 22 11.82 3.17 -13.02
C LYS A 22 11.41 4.58 -12.58
N LYS A 23 10.14 4.75 -12.17
CA LYS A 23 9.59 6.01 -11.64
C LYS A 23 9.73 6.14 -10.11
N GLY A 24 10.43 5.21 -9.46
CA GLY A 24 10.65 5.21 -8.02
C GLY A 24 9.55 4.55 -7.20
N TRP A 25 8.58 3.87 -7.84
CA TRP A 25 7.66 3.02 -7.12
C TRP A 25 8.37 1.75 -6.65
N ARG A 26 7.88 1.16 -5.56
CA ARG A 26 8.39 -0.11 -5.04
C ARG A 26 7.35 -1.19 -5.23
N PHE A 27 7.71 -2.25 -5.94
CA PHE A 27 6.86 -3.44 -6.01
C PHE A 27 6.88 -4.22 -4.70
N VAL A 28 5.71 -4.65 -4.23
CA VAL A 28 5.55 -5.52 -3.08
C VAL A 28 4.59 -6.65 -3.46
N PRO A 29 5.05 -7.92 -3.46
CA PRO A 29 4.18 -9.08 -3.67
C PRO A 29 3.03 -9.14 -2.67
N ALA A 30 1.87 -9.66 -3.10
CA ALA A 30 0.66 -9.69 -2.29
C ALA A 30 0.83 -10.47 -0.96
N ASP A 31 1.61 -11.55 -0.97
CA ASP A 31 1.95 -12.36 0.21
C ASP A 31 2.89 -11.66 1.20
N LYS A 32 3.54 -10.58 0.75
CA LYS A 32 4.40 -9.71 1.57
C LYS A 32 3.71 -8.42 1.99
N LEU A 33 2.47 -8.21 1.55
CA LEU A 33 1.63 -7.16 2.13
C LEU A 33 1.23 -7.65 3.52
N GLU A 34 1.53 -6.85 4.54
CA GLU A 34 1.18 -7.13 5.93
C GLU A 34 -0.32 -6.92 6.18
N ARG A 35 -1.14 -7.67 5.44
CA ARG A 35 -2.59 -7.66 5.53
C ARG A 35 -2.99 -8.39 6.80
N GLU A 36 -3.83 -7.75 7.61
CA GLU A 36 -4.45 -8.41 8.77
C GLU A 36 -5.52 -9.38 8.31
N SER A 37 -6.35 -8.98 7.35
CA SER A 37 -7.39 -9.80 6.73
C SER A 37 -7.78 -9.26 5.36
N TYR A 38 -8.67 -9.96 4.65
CA TYR A 38 -9.30 -9.42 3.44
C TYR A 38 -10.41 -8.40 3.74
N ASP A 39 -10.94 -8.40 4.97
CA ASP A 39 -12.00 -7.49 5.42
C ASP A 39 -11.47 -6.13 5.87
N GLU A 40 -10.19 -6.05 6.25
CA GLU A 40 -9.50 -4.80 6.57
C GLU A 40 -8.82 -4.25 5.31
N PRO A 41 -9.35 -3.18 4.69
CA PRO A 41 -8.79 -2.63 3.46
C PRO A 41 -7.48 -1.88 3.69
N LEU A 42 -7.23 -1.34 4.88
CA LEU A 42 -6.03 -0.55 5.16
C LEU A 42 -4.86 -1.47 5.53
N LEU A 43 -3.72 -1.26 4.87
CA LEU A 43 -2.44 -1.85 5.27
C LEU A 43 -1.89 -1.08 6.48
N VAL A 44 -2.48 -1.27 7.66
CA VAL A 44 -2.26 -0.47 8.86
C VAL A 44 -0.77 -0.32 9.19
N GLY A 45 -0.02 -1.42 9.23
CA GLY A 45 1.43 -1.38 9.52
C GLY A 45 2.22 -0.57 8.50
N ASN A 46 1.89 -0.69 7.21
CA ASN A 46 2.55 0.08 6.15
C ASN A 46 2.22 1.57 6.24
N LEU A 47 0.97 1.90 6.59
CA LEU A 47 0.51 3.27 6.74
C LEU A 47 1.19 3.97 7.92
N ILE A 48 1.31 3.30 9.07
CA ILE A 48 2.02 3.83 10.25
C ILE A 48 3.46 4.21 9.88
N ARG A 49 4.21 3.29 9.28
CA ARG A 49 5.60 3.56 8.87
C ARG A 49 5.71 4.69 7.86
N ALA A 50 4.74 4.81 6.95
CA ALA A 50 4.71 5.90 5.99
C ALA A 50 4.46 7.24 6.69
N LEU A 51 3.51 7.30 7.62
CA LEU A 51 3.23 8.48 8.43
C LEU A 51 4.48 8.88 9.23
N GLU A 52 5.11 7.96 9.96
CA GLU A 52 6.34 8.21 10.72
C GLU A 52 7.46 8.73 9.81
N LYS A 53 7.72 8.04 8.67
CA LYS A 53 8.78 8.42 7.74
C LYS A 53 8.59 9.83 7.17
N HIS A 54 7.36 10.19 6.81
CA HIS A 54 7.08 11.49 6.20
C HIS A 54 6.97 12.63 7.22
N ASN A 55 6.82 12.30 8.50
CA ASN A 55 6.61 13.26 9.59
C ASN A 55 7.70 13.21 10.67
N ALA A 56 8.85 12.61 10.36
CA ALA A 56 9.93 12.41 11.34
C ALA A 56 10.37 13.70 12.04
N ASP A 57 10.27 14.85 11.37
CA ASP A 57 10.72 16.16 11.88
C ASP A 57 9.57 17.03 12.42
N THR A 58 8.33 16.54 12.47
CA THR A 58 7.16 17.36 12.85
C THR A 58 6.69 17.14 14.29
N GLY A 59 7.27 16.17 15.01
CA GLY A 59 6.90 15.86 16.39
C GLY A 59 5.56 15.12 16.53
N ILE A 60 5.00 14.61 15.44
CA ILE A 60 3.83 13.71 15.43
C ILE A 60 4.21 12.41 16.15
N GLY A 61 3.39 12.03 17.14
CA GLY A 61 3.58 10.80 17.91
C GLY A 61 2.45 9.80 17.69
N ASP A 62 2.43 8.79 18.55
CA ASP A 62 1.48 7.68 18.48
C ASP A 62 0.01 8.12 18.58
N GLU A 63 -0.26 9.20 19.33
CA GLU A 63 -1.62 9.72 19.52
C GLU A 63 -2.20 10.31 18.23
N GLU A 64 -1.42 11.14 17.53
CA GLU A 64 -1.82 11.70 16.24
C GLU A 64 -1.98 10.61 15.18
N ILE A 65 -1.05 9.65 15.13
CA ILE A 65 -1.14 8.50 14.20
C ILE A 65 -2.41 7.71 14.48
N LYS A 66 -2.71 7.41 15.75
CA LYS A 66 -3.92 6.70 16.15
C LYS A 66 -5.18 7.48 15.79
N HIS A 67 -5.17 8.80 15.96
CA HIS A 67 -6.28 9.66 15.58
C HIS A 67 -6.56 9.56 14.07
N VAL A 68 -5.54 9.72 13.23
CA VAL A 68 -5.66 9.59 11.76
C VAL A 68 -6.16 8.22 11.34
N LEU A 69 -5.62 7.15 11.94
CA LEU A 69 -6.08 5.78 11.64
C LEU A 69 -7.55 5.58 11.99
N ASN A 70 -8.00 6.09 13.13
CA ASN A 70 -9.39 6.01 13.53
C ASN A 70 -10.28 6.80 12.58
N GLU A 71 -9.89 8.02 12.21
CA GLU A 71 -10.63 8.80 11.22
C GLU A 71 -10.74 8.05 9.90
N LEU A 72 -9.66 7.51 9.36
CA LEU A 72 -9.69 6.76 8.09
C LEU A 72 -10.56 5.51 8.16
N LYS A 73 -10.55 4.78 9.29
CA LYS A 73 -11.38 3.58 9.48
C LYS A 73 -12.86 3.90 9.70
N LEU A 74 -13.16 5.01 10.38
CA LEU A 74 -14.52 5.41 10.75
C LEU A 74 -15.17 6.35 9.75
N LYS A 75 -14.39 6.94 8.84
CA LYS A 75 -14.90 7.71 7.72
C LYS A 75 -15.65 6.75 6.81
N GLY A 76 -16.94 6.63 7.09
CA GLY A 76 -17.87 5.93 6.22
C GLY A 76 -17.77 6.52 4.82
N THR A 77 -17.99 5.68 3.82
CA THR A 77 -18.30 6.20 2.50
C THR A 77 -19.49 7.16 2.62
N GLY A 78 -19.47 8.30 1.95
CA GLY A 78 -20.65 9.15 1.86
C GLY A 78 -21.86 8.35 1.33
N GLN A 79 -23.04 8.96 1.26
CA GLN A 79 -24.24 8.26 0.74
C GLN A 79 -24.04 7.66 -0.67
N GLU A 80 -22.98 8.05 -1.38
CA GLU A 80 -22.60 7.58 -2.71
C GLU A 80 -21.48 6.51 -2.75
N GLY A 81 -21.00 5.99 -1.61
CA GLY A 81 -19.95 4.96 -1.64
C GLY A 81 -18.54 5.49 -1.94
N HIS A 82 -18.37 6.81 -2.03
CA HIS A 82 -17.11 7.53 -2.28
C HIS A 82 -17.00 8.78 -1.40
#